data_AF-A0AAW4GNJ5-F1
#
_entry.id   AF-A0AAW4GNJ5-F1
#
_cell.length_a   1.000
_cell.length_b   1.000
_cell.length_c   1.000
_cell.angle_alpha   90.00
_cell.angle_beta   90.00
_cell.angle_gamma   90.00
#
_symmetry.space_group_name_H-M   'P 1'
#
loop_
_entity.id
_entity.type
_entity.pdbx_description
1 polymer ?
#
loop_
_entity_poly.entity_id
_entity_poly.type
_entity_poly.pdbx_seq_one_letter_code
_entity_poly.pdbx_strand_id
1 'polypeptide(L)'
;MVDRRYQKRMIRYWAREEAKANAILDRVLESEWFDYWHTHLDWMGRGNRHVSDRIAVAAGLLRLLERAVTSGREDVQSWVTLAPDTGQSALFLHSPNPRGTPWPYPFDGVTWDIAPPDWLAPLLSTGLQPGRWGSGESQRLLVRVRA
;
A
#
# COMPACT_ATOMS: atom_id res chain seq x y z
N MET A 1 6.35 -1.59 26.24
CA MET A 1 6.68 -2.92 25.67
C MET A 1 5.38 -3.64 25.40
N VAL A 2 5.14 -4.11 24.17
CA VAL A 2 3.92 -4.84 23.81
C VAL A 2 3.99 -6.26 24.41
N ASP A 3 2.90 -6.73 25.02
CA ASP A 3 2.84 -8.09 25.56
C ASP A 3 2.99 -9.15 24.44
N ARG A 4 3.77 -10.19 24.69
CA ARG A 4 3.99 -11.31 23.76
C ARG A 4 2.68 -11.95 23.31
N ARG A 5 1.68 -12.04 24.20
CA ARG A 5 0.35 -12.59 23.85
C ARG A 5 -0.36 -11.71 22.84
N TYR A 6 -0.29 -10.39 23.02
CA TYR A 6 -0.80 -9.41 22.06
C TYR A 6 -0.10 -9.57 20.72
N GLN A 7 1.24 -9.57 20.71
CA GLN A 7 2.03 -9.66 19.49
C GLN A 7 1.70 -10.93 18.69
N LYS A 8 1.63 -12.09 19.34
CA LYS A 8 1.27 -13.36 18.69
C LYS A 8 -0.16 -13.35 18.13
N ARG A 9 -1.08 -12.62 18.75
CA ARG A 9 -2.45 -12.45 18.23
C ARG A 9 -2.45 -11.54 17.01
N MET A 10 -1.74 -10.42 17.06
CA MET A 10 -1.70 -9.46 15.96
C MET A 10 -0.97 -9.99 14.73
N ILE A 11 0.12 -10.75 14.90
CA ILE A 11 0.77 -11.45 13.77
C ILE A 11 -0.23 -12.33 13.02
N ARG A 12 -1.02 -13.12 13.74
CA ARG A 12 -2.06 -13.99 13.14
C ARG A 12 -3.20 -13.19 12.52
N TYR A 13 -3.54 -12.05 13.10
CA TYR A 13 -4.54 -11.14 12.58
C TYR A 13 -4.08 -10.54 11.24
N TRP A 14 -2.89 -9.95 11.19
CA TRP A 14 -2.35 -9.34 9.98
C TRP A 14 -2.13 -10.35 8.86
N ALA A 15 -1.64 -11.56 9.18
CA ALA A 15 -1.54 -12.63 8.19
C ALA A 15 -2.90 -13.01 7.58
N ARG A 16 -3.97 -12.97 8.37
CA ARG A 16 -5.33 -13.23 7.88
C ARG A 16 -5.85 -12.10 7.00
N GLU A 17 -5.66 -10.85 7.41
CA GLU A 17 -6.10 -9.70 6.60
C GLU A 17 -5.33 -9.62 5.28
N GLU A 18 -4.03 -9.90 5.31
CA GLU A 18 -3.22 -10.02 4.10
C GLU A 18 -3.69 -11.17 3.20
N ALA A 19 -4.00 -12.35 3.75
CA ALA A 19 -4.52 -13.46 2.96
C ALA A 19 -5.85 -13.11 2.25
N LYS A 20 -6.74 -12.38 2.95
CA LYS A 20 -7.99 -11.88 2.34
C LYS A 20 -7.70 -10.87 1.22
N ALA A 21 -6.80 -9.92 1.47
CA ALA A 21 -6.42 -8.92 0.49
C ALA A 21 -5.80 -9.55 -0.76
N ASN A 22 -4.98 -10.59 -0.60
CA ASN A 22 -4.44 -11.38 -1.71
C ASN A 22 -5.54 -12.07 -2.52
N ALA A 23 -6.48 -12.75 -1.87
CA ALA A 23 -7.59 -13.40 -2.58
C ALA A 23 -8.49 -12.42 -3.34
N ILE A 24 -8.64 -11.19 -2.82
CA ILE A 24 -9.33 -10.12 -3.52
C ILE A 24 -8.50 -9.63 -4.70
N LEU A 25 -7.20 -9.39 -4.50
CA LEU A 25 -6.27 -8.94 -5.54
C LEU A 25 -6.25 -9.92 -6.72
N ASP A 26 -6.19 -11.23 -6.45
CA ASP A 26 -6.19 -12.25 -7.50
C ASP A 26 -7.43 -12.13 -8.41
N ARG A 27 -8.62 -11.97 -7.81
CA ARG A 27 -9.87 -11.77 -8.57
C ARG A 27 -9.92 -10.43 -9.30
N VAL A 28 -9.39 -9.39 -8.66
CA VAL A 28 -9.41 -8.04 -9.22
C VAL A 28 -8.49 -7.96 -10.43
N LEU A 29 -7.32 -8.58 -10.39
CA LEU A 29 -6.37 -8.61 -11.51
C LEU A 29 -6.95 -9.27 -12.78
N GLU A 30 -8.02 -10.06 -12.68
CA GLU A 30 -8.77 -10.60 -13.83
C GLU A 30 -9.73 -9.58 -14.48
N SER A 31 -9.93 -8.40 -13.87
CA SER A 31 -10.81 -7.35 -14.39
C SER A 31 -10.23 -6.71 -15.64
N GLU A 32 -11.08 -6.27 -16.56
CA GLU A 32 -10.64 -5.63 -17.80
C GLU A 32 -9.88 -4.31 -17.55
N TRP A 33 -10.32 -3.52 -16.58
CA TRP A 33 -9.76 -2.20 -16.27
C TRP A 33 -9.92 -1.83 -14.79
N PHE A 34 -9.15 -0.83 -14.34
CA PHE A 34 -9.12 -0.29 -12.98
C PHE A 34 -9.23 1.23 -12.98
N ASP A 35 -10.25 1.76 -12.30
CA ASP A 35 -10.38 3.19 -12.04
C ASP A 35 -10.12 3.46 -10.55
N TYR A 36 -8.84 3.71 -10.21
CA TYR A 36 -8.35 3.87 -8.83
C TYR A 36 -8.87 2.80 -7.87
N TRP A 37 -8.96 1.54 -8.34
CA TRP A 37 -9.33 0.44 -7.46
C TRP A 37 -8.32 0.37 -6.32
N HIS A 38 -8.80 0.10 -5.10
CA HIS A 38 -7.90 0.00 -3.96
C HIS A 38 -8.41 -0.95 -2.90
N THR A 39 -7.47 -1.46 -2.10
CA THR A 39 -7.76 -2.30 -0.94
C THR A 39 -6.95 -1.87 0.27
N HIS A 40 -7.63 -1.83 1.42
CA HIS A 40 -7.04 -1.53 2.72
C HIS A 40 -6.77 -2.82 3.46
N LEU A 41 -5.59 -2.91 4.08
CA LEU A 41 -5.25 -4.02 4.98
C LEU A 41 -5.83 -3.81 6.39
N ASP A 42 -6.08 -2.56 6.78
CA ASP A 42 -6.49 -2.18 8.13
C ASP A 42 -7.72 -1.26 8.16
N TRP A 43 -8.82 -1.65 7.50
CA TRP A 43 -10.07 -0.88 7.46
C TRP A 43 -10.53 -0.27 8.80
N MET A 44 -10.19 -0.91 9.92
CA MET A 44 -10.62 -0.51 11.26
C MET A 44 -9.55 0.29 12.04
N GLY A 45 -8.45 0.69 11.40
CA GLY A 45 -7.38 1.48 12.02
C GLY A 45 -6.75 0.81 13.25
N ARG A 46 -6.75 -0.53 13.32
CA ARG A 46 -6.19 -1.28 14.46
C ARG A 46 -4.68 -1.11 14.57
N GLY A 47 -4.02 -0.89 13.43
CA GLY A 47 -2.60 -0.59 13.32
C GLY A 47 -2.21 0.67 14.07
N ASN A 48 -3.13 1.62 14.26
CA ASN A 48 -2.86 2.86 14.99
C ASN A 48 -2.47 2.65 16.46
N ARG A 49 -2.78 1.48 17.05
CA ARG A 49 -2.57 1.21 18.48
C ARG A 49 -1.09 1.07 18.85
N HIS A 50 -0.27 0.48 17.99
CA HIS A 50 1.16 0.30 18.25
C HIS A 50 1.98 0.47 16.96
N VAL A 51 3.17 1.03 17.12
CA VAL A 51 4.13 1.21 16.01
C VAL A 51 4.42 -0.12 15.30
N SER A 52 4.53 -1.23 16.03
CA SER A 52 4.73 -2.55 15.43
C SER A 52 3.60 -2.97 14.49
N ASP A 53 2.36 -2.60 14.79
CA ASP A 53 1.22 -2.92 13.94
C ASP A 53 1.15 -1.99 12.73
N ARG A 54 1.52 -0.70 12.88
CA ARG A 54 1.68 0.21 11.73
C ARG A 54 2.69 -0.32 10.72
N ILE A 55 3.85 -0.78 11.22
CA ILE A 55 4.90 -1.39 10.41
C ILE A 55 4.37 -2.66 9.73
N ALA A 56 3.61 -3.49 10.45
CA ALA A 56 3.00 -4.70 9.87
C ALA A 56 2.01 -4.38 8.74
N VAL A 57 1.19 -3.33 8.91
CA VAL A 57 0.26 -2.86 7.86
C VAL A 57 1.03 -2.40 6.62
N ALA A 58 2.04 -1.54 6.81
CA ALA A 58 2.87 -1.06 5.69
C ALA A 58 3.57 -2.23 4.98
N ALA A 59 4.18 -3.14 5.71
CA ALA A 59 4.87 -4.30 5.14
C ALA A 59 3.91 -5.21 4.35
N GLY A 60 2.69 -5.43 4.83
CA GLY A 60 1.67 -6.19 4.11
C GLY A 60 1.23 -5.52 2.80
N LEU A 61 1.03 -4.19 2.83
CA LEU A 61 0.70 -3.43 1.63
C LEU A 61 1.82 -3.45 0.59
N LEU A 62 3.09 -3.37 1.02
CA LEU A 62 4.23 -3.46 0.11
C LEU A 62 4.38 -4.84 -0.53
N ARG A 63 4.09 -5.93 0.21
CA ARG A 63 4.03 -7.27 -0.39
C ARG A 63 2.90 -7.42 -1.40
N LEU A 64 1.75 -6.80 -1.16
CA LEU A 64 0.65 -6.76 -2.14
C LEU A 64 1.03 -5.96 -3.39
N LEU A 65 1.78 -4.86 -3.23
CA LEU A 65 2.32 -4.09 -4.36
C LEU A 65 3.28 -4.93 -5.20
N GLU A 66 4.23 -5.62 -4.57
CA GLU A 66 5.15 -6.53 -5.27
C GLU A 66 4.37 -7.59 -6.05
N ARG A 67 3.34 -8.20 -5.45
CA ARG A 67 2.47 -9.15 -6.15
C ARG A 67 1.76 -8.54 -7.35
N ALA A 68 1.15 -7.36 -7.19
CA ALA A 68 0.46 -6.68 -8.28
C ALA A 68 1.41 -6.43 -9.46
N VAL A 69 2.63 -5.98 -9.18
CA VAL A 69 3.66 -5.74 -10.21
C VAL A 69 4.13 -7.04 -10.86
N THR A 70 4.35 -8.09 -10.08
CA THR A 70 4.79 -9.40 -10.61
C THR A 70 3.68 -10.21 -11.29
N SER A 71 2.44 -9.71 -11.33
CA SER A 71 1.33 -10.37 -12.03
C SER A 71 1.51 -10.44 -13.55
N GLY A 72 2.42 -9.63 -14.10
CA GLY A 72 2.71 -9.57 -15.54
C GLY A 72 1.71 -8.72 -16.33
N ARG A 73 0.78 -8.02 -15.67
CA ARG A 73 -0.09 -7.04 -16.34
C ARG A 73 0.65 -5.72 -16.59
N GLU A 74 0.98 -5.47 -17.84
CA GLU A 74 1.69 -4.26 -18.29
C GLU A 74 0.79 -3.02 -18.34
N ASP A 75 -0.53 -3.22 -18.39
CA ASP A 75 -1.54 -2.16 -18.46
C ASP A 75 -1.99 -1.64 -17.08
N VAL A 76 -1.22 -1.94 -16.02
CA VAL A 76 -1.59 -1.62 -14.65
C VAL A 76 -0.50 -0.81 -13.94
N GLN A 77 -0.91 0.34 -13.43
CA GLN A 77 -0.11 1.19 -12.57
C GLN A 77 -0.51 0.90 -11.14
N SER A 78 0.47 0.52 -10.32
CA SER A 78 0.26 0.13 -8.94
C SER A 78 1.07 1.01 -7.99
N TRP A 79 0.46 1.42 -6.89
CA TRP A 79 1.17 2.12 -5.81
C TRP A 79 0.50 1.89 -4.47
N VAL A 80 1.25 2.07 -3.39
CA VAL A 80 0.74 2.08 -2.03
C VAL A 80 0.69 3.51 -1.53
N THR A 81 -0.38 3.87 -0.83
CA THR A 81 -0.42 5.07 0.00
C THR A 81 -0.38 4.66 1.47
N LEU A 82 0.53 5.27 2.24
CA LEU A 82 0.63 5.10 3.69
C LEU A 82 0.23 6.42 4.36
N ALA A 83 -0.84 6.36 5.13
CA ALA A 83 -1.43 7.50 5.82
C ALA A 83 -1.09 7.52 7.32
N PRO A 84 -1.17 8.69 7.98
CA PRO A 84 -1.09 8.78 9.44
C PRO A 84 -2.11 7.89 10.14
N ASP A 85 -3.32 7.74 9.60
CA ASP A 85 -4.25 6.69 10.01
C ASP A 85 -4.02 5.43 9.16
N THR A 86 -3.67 4.31 9.79
CA THR A 86 -3.43 3.05 9.07
C THR A 86 -4.65 2.56 8.31
N GLY A 87 -5.87 2.91 8.73
CA GLY A 87 -7.08 2.56 8.00
C GLY A 87 -7.29 3.35 6.72
N GLN A 88 -6.55 4.43 6.52
CA GLN A 88 -6.51 5.18 5.27
C GLN A 88 -5.33 4.76 4.38
N SER A 89 -4.55 3.75 4.79
CA SER A 89 -3.49 3.18 3.96
C SER A 89 -4.05 2.09 3.05
N ALA A 90 -3.64 2.08 1.78
CA ALA A 90 -4.15 1.15 0.78
C ALA A 90 -3.15 0.88 -0.35
N LEU A 91 -3.30 -0.27 -1.00
CA LEU A 91 -2.78 -0.55 -2.34
C LEU A 91 -3.78 0.00 -3.35
N PHE A 92 -3.29 0.65 -4.39
CA PHE A 92 -4.05 1.15 -5.53
C PHE A 92 -3.63 0.45 -6.82
N LEU A 93 -4.61 0.21 -7.69
CA LEU A 93 -4.45 -0.22 -9.08
C LEU A 93 -5.19 0.76 -9.99
N HIS A 94 -4.58 1.10 -11.10
CA HIS A 94 -5.17 1.93 -12.14
C HIS A 94 -4.78 1.40 -13.52
N SER A 95 -5.64 1.58 -14.52
CA SER A 95 -5.39 1.26 -15.93
C SER A 95 -6.09 2.28 -16.83
N PRO A 96 -5.85 2.25 -18.17
CA PRO A 96 -6.77 2.86 -19.11
C PRO A 96 -8.17 2.31 -18.85
N ASN A 97 -9.17 3.18 -18.87
CA ASN A 97 -10.53 2.81 -18.53
C ASN A 97 -11.52 3.74 -19.25
N PRO A 98 -12.80 3.32 -19.42
CA PRO A 98 -13.79 4.09 -20.18
C PRO A 98 -14.32 5.32 -19.42
N ARG A 99 -13.93 5.54 -18.16
CA ARG A 99 -14.42 6.67 -17.35
C ARG A 99 -13.67 7.97 -17.64
N GLY A 100 -12.65 7.93 -18.50
CA GLY A 100 -11.89 9.10 -18.92
C GLY A 100 -11.01 9.67 -17.81
N THR A 101 -10.71 8.90 -16.76
CA THR A 101 -9.75 9.32 -15.74
C THR A 101 -8.34 9.33 -16.34
N PRO A 102 -7.48 10.32 -15.97
CA PRO A 102 -6.16 10.46 -16.57
C PRO A 102 -5.31 9.21 -16.38
N TRP A 103 -4.79 8.68 -17.49
CA TRP A 103 -3.91 7.53 -17.52
C TRP A 103 -2.56 7.87 -18.17
N PRO A 104 -1.42 7.53 -17.53
CA PRO A 104 -1.29 7.04 -16.15
C PRO A 104 -1.69 8.11 -15.11
N TYR A 105 -1.92 7.70 -13.85
CA TYR A 105 -2.13 8.66 -12.77
C TYR A 105 -0.90 9.59 -12.67
N PRO A 106 -1.09 10.93 -12.76
CA PRO A 106 0.03 11.87 -12.88
C PRO A 106 0.81 12.07 -11.58
N PHE A 107 0.26 11.70 -10.42
CA PHE A 107 0.87 11.94 -9.11
C PHE A 107 1.19 13.41 -8.85
N ASP A 108 0.30 14.32 -9.24
CA ASP A 108 0.49 15.76 -9.06
C ASP A 108 0.77 16.12 -7.60
N GLY A 109 1.83 16.89 -7.38
CA GLY A 109 2.28 17.32 -6.05
C GLY A 109 3.05 16.25 -5.24
N VAL A 110 3.34 15.08 -5.81
CA VAL A 110 4.20 14.08 -5.15
C VAL A 110 5.68 14.41 -5.39
N THR A 111 6.43 14.55 -4.30
CA THR A 111 7.90 14.56 -4.34
C THR A 111 8.40 13.12 -4.25
N TRP A 112 9.02 12.61 -5.31
CA TRP A 112 9.60 11.27 -5.36
C TRP A 112 11.06 11.24 -4.87
N ASP A 113 11.58 10.04 -4.66
CA ASP A 113 12.96 9.78 -4.21
C ASP A 113 13.31 10.49 -2.89
N ILE A 114 12.32 10.60 -2.01
CA ILE A 114 12.54 11.09 -0.66
C ILE A 114 13.38 10.09 0.14
N ALA A 115 14.13 10.60 1.13
CA ALA A 115 14.64 9.73 2.18
C ALA A 115 13.45 9.11 2.93
N PRO A 116 13.27 7.77 2.92
CA PRO A 116 12.19 7.13 3.65
C PRO A 116 12.42 7.29 5.15
N PRO A 117 11.34 7.43 5.96
CA PRO A 117 11.47 7.40 7.41
C PRO A 117 12.09 6.08 7.91
N ASP A 118 12.76 6.11 9.06
CA ASP A 118 13.50 4.97 9.64
C ASP A 118 12.68 3.68 9.78
N TRP A 119 11.36 3.79 9.98
CA TRP A 119 10.48 2.63 10.11
C TRP A 119 10.08 2.03 8.75
N LEU A 120 10.11 2.83 7.67
CA LEU A 120 9.76 2.42 6.32
C LEU A 120 10.98 1.93 5.54
N ALA A 121 12.14 2.56 5.73
CA ALA A 121 13.38 2.23 5.02
C ALA A 121 13.71 0.72 5.02
N PRO A 122 13.60 -0.02 6.15
CA PRO A 122 13.89 -1.45 6.20
C PRO A 122 12.88 -2.33 5.44
N LEU A 123 11.72 -1.78 5.07
CA LEU A 123 10.67 -2.48 4.35
C LEU A 123 10.78 -2.31 2.83
N LEU A 124 11.56 -1.35 2.35
CA LEU A 124 11.69 -1.06 0.93
C LEU A 124 12.69 -2.03 0.30
N SER A 125 12.19 -2.90 -0.57
CA SER A 125 13.02 -3.73 -1.44
C SER A 125 13.64 -2.92 -2.57
N THR A 126 14.69 -3.46 -3.20
CA THR A 126 15.34 -2.84 -4.35
C THR A 126 14.32 -2.61 -5.47
N GLY A 127 14.25 -1.37 -5.97
CA GLY A 127 13.32 -0.99 -7.02
C GLY A 127 12.04 -0.29 -6.53
N LEU A 128 11.76 -0.28 -5.23
CA LEU A 128 10.69 0.56 -4.68
C LEU A 128 11.13 2.02 -4.57
N GLN A 129 10.29 2.92 -5.06
CA GLN A 129 10.48 4.37 -5.03
C GLN A 129 9.52 4.99 -4.01
N PRO A 130 10.02 5.50 -2.88
CA PRO A 130 9.19 6.25 -1.94
C PRO A 130 8.95 7.67 -2.46
N GLY A 131 7.76 8.18 -2.18
CA GLY A 131 7.34 9.54 -2.46
C GLY A 131 6.58 10.12 -1.27
N ARG A 132 6.39 11.44 -1.30
CA ARG A 132 5.60 12.17 -0.31
C ARG A 132 4.67 13.14 -1.01
N TRP A 133 3.43 13.15 -0.56
CA TRP A 133 2.43 14.14 -0.94
C TRP A 133 1.97 14.90 0.30
N GLY A 134 1.71 16.21 0.14
CA GLY A 134 1.23 17.06 1.22
C GLY A 134 2.28 17.35 2.31
N SER A 135 1.81 17.97 3.40
CA SER A 135 2.64 18.39 4.54
C SER A 135 1.83 18.38 5.84
N GLY A 136 2.49 18.25 6.98
CA GLY A 136 1.80 18.22 8.28
C GLY A 136 0.84 17.03 8.40
N GLU A 137 -0.38 17.27 8.88
CA GLU A 137 -1.39 16.21 9.13
C GLU A 137 -1.96 15.59 7.84
N SER A 138 -1.92 16.33 6.72
CA SER A 138 -2.34 15.82 5.41
C SER A 138 -1.25 15.02 4.69
N GLN A 139 -0.03 14.96 5.25
CA GLN A 139 1.08 14.24 4.64
C GLN A 139 0.71 12.77 4.41
N ARG A 140 1.02 12.27 3.22
CA ARG A 140 0.93 10.85 2.85
C ARG A 140 2.26 10.41 2.26
N LEU A 141 2.68 9.20 2.58
CA LEU A 141 3.76 8.55 1.86
C LEU A 141 3.17 7.73 0.73
N LEU A 142 3.83 7.74 -0.42
CA LEU A 142 3.51 6.90 -1.55
C LEU A 142 4.68 5.97 -1.80
N VAL A 143 4.41 4.75 -2.26
CA VAL A 143 5.44 3.81 -2.70
C VAL A 143 4.99 3.17 -4.00
N ARG A 144 5.84 3.21 -5.02
CA ARG A 144 5.61 2.53 -6.31
C ARG A 144 6.87 1.77 -6.73
N VAL A 145 6.78 0.96 -7.76
CA VAL A 145 7.98 0.41 -8.42
C VAL A 145 8.55 1.47 -9.36
N ARG A 146 9.88 1.61 -9.37
CA ARG A 146 10.60 2.48 -10.29
C ARG A 146 10.44 1.91 -11.70
N ALA A 147 9.97 2.75 -12.63
CA ALA A 147 9.91 2.44 -14.05
C ALA A 147 11.32 2.33 -14.66
#